data_AF-A0A5W5H573-F1
#
_entry.id   AF-A0A5W5H573-F1
#
_cell.length_a   1.000
_cell.length_b   1.000
_cell.length_c   1.000
_cell.angle_alpha   90.00
_cell.angle_beta   90.00
_cell.angle_gamma   90.00
#
_symmetry.space_group_name_H-M   'P 1'
#
loop_
_entity.id
_entity.type
_entity.pdbx_description
1 polymer ?
#
loop_
_entity_poly.entity_id
_entity_poly.type
_entity_poly.pdbx_seq_one_letter_code
_entity_poly.pdbx_strand_id
1 'polypeptide(L)'
;MTAHEVNFDGLVGLTHHYAGLSFGNEASTRHRFQVSNPRLAVKQGLLKMKALADAGFPQAVIPPHERPFIPALRQLGFTGSDEQILDKVARQAPRWLSSVSSASPMWVANAATVCPSA
;
A
#
# COMPACT_ATOMS: atom_id res chain seq x y z
N MET A 1 18.16 -19.58 -24.73
CA MET A 1 17.27 -18.42 -24.49
C MET A 1 18.01 -17.45 -23.60
N THR A 2 17.86 -16.15 -23.81
CA THR A 2 18.41 -15.11 -22.93
C THR A 2 17.25 -14.53 -22.12
N ALA A 3 17.36 -14.56 -20.79
CA ALA A 3 16.36 -14.00 -19.87
C ALA A 3 16.95 -12.81 -19.12
N HIS A 4 16.09 -11.90 -18.69
CA HIS A 4 16.44 -10.75 -17.86
C HIS A 4 15.58 -10.73 -16.61
N GLU A 5 16.17 -10.34 -15.48
CA GLU A 5 15.40 -9.97 -14.29
C GLU A 5 14.70 -8.63 -14.56
N VAL A 6 13.43 -8.55 -14.17
CA VAL A 6 12.63 -7.33 -14.32
C VAL A 6 12.15 -6.90 -12.94
N ASN A 7 12.45 -5.67 -12.56
CA ASN A 7 11.97 -5.08 -11.32
C ASN A 7 10.52 -4.65 -11.49
N PHE A 8 9.61 -5.22 -10.71
CA PHE A 8 8.24 -4.74 -10.58
C PHE A 8 8.10 -4.01 -9.25
N ASP A 9 7.81 -2.72 -9.30
CA ASP A 9 7.71 -1.87 -8.13
C ASP A 9 6.27 -1.51 -7.77
N GLY A 10 5.98 -1.40 -6.48
CA GLY A 10 4.67 -0.95 -6.01
C GLY A 10 4.51 0.55 -6.10
N LEU A 11 3.48 1.01 -6.79
CA LEU A 11 3.09 2.42 -6.77
C LEU A 11 2.40 2.75 -5.44
N VAL A 12 2.92 3.73 -4.71
CA VAL A 12 2.37 4.12 -3.41
C VAL A 12 0.95 4.67 -3.56
N GLY A 13 0.02 4.12 -2.77
CA GLY A 13 -1.39 4.52 -2.78
C GLY A 13 -1.68 5.86 -2.09
N LEU A 14 -2.82 6.46 -2.45
CA LEU A 14 -3.26 7.77 -1.97
C LEU A 14 -3.50 7.84 -0.45
N THR A 15 -3.80 6.70 0.18
CA THR A 15 -4.07 6.58 1.61
C THR A 15 -2.84 6.20 2.44
N HIS A 16 -1.62 6.39 1.90
CA HIS A 16 -0.39 6.14 2.63
C HIS A 16 -0.36 6.91 3.96
N HIS A 17 -0.25 6.21 5.09
CA HIS A 17 -0.25 6.78 6.44
C HIS A 17 0.49 5.88 7.43
N TYR A 18 0.84 6.45 8.59
CA TYR A 18 1.55 5.72 9.66
C TYR A 18 0.60 5.40 10.82
N ALA A 19 0.18 4.13 10.92
CA ALA A 19 -0.71 3.67 11.97
C ALA A 19 -0.08 2.70 12.98
N GLY A 20 1.17 2.26 12.74
CA GLY A 20 1.85 1.30 13.59
C GLY A 20 1.09 -0.02 13.71
N LEU A 21 0.62 -0.57 12.58
CA LEU A 21 -0.19 -1.80 12.54
C LEU A 21 0.65 -3.08 12.65
N SER A 22 1.96 -3.00 12.44
CA SER A 22 2.82 -4.17 12.29
C SER A 22 3.73 -4.34 13.51
N PHE A 23 3.25 -5.05 14.53
CA PHE A 23 4.11 -5.49 15.64
C PHE A 23 5.28 -6.33 15.11
N GLY A 24 6.48 -6.10 15.62
CA GLY A 24 7.72 -6.67 15.09
C GLY A 24 8.40 -5.82 14.01
N ASN A 25 7.69 -4.88 13.37
CA ASN A 25 8.31 -3.85 12.54
C ASN A 25 8.50 -2.56 13.35
N GLU A 26 9.70 -2.38 13.90
CA GLU A 26 10.02 -1.23 14.73
C GLU A 26 9.76 0.12 14.04
N ALA A 27 10.01 0.23 12.73
CA ALA A 27 9.78 1.46 12.00
C ALA A 27 8.28 1.80 11.95
N SER A 28 7.42 0.79 11.75
CA SER A 28 5.96 0.95 11.82
C SER A 28 5.53 1.45 13.20
N THR A 29 6.03 0.83 14.27
CA THR A 29 5.71 1.20 15.66
C THR A 29 6.22 2.60 16.02
N ARG A 30 7.46 2.93 15.66
CA ARG A 30 8.12 4.20 16.01
C ARG A 30 7.49 5.42 15.34
N HIS A 31 7.01 5.29 14.10
CA HIS A 31 6.42 6.41 13.36
C HIS A 31 4.89 6.48 13.49
N ARG A 32 4.29 5.67 14.38
CA ARG A 32 2.83 5.62 14.57
C ARG A 32 2.26 7.03 14.80
N PHE A 33 1.21 7.36 14.04
CA PHE A 33 0.45 8.61 14.05
C PHE A 33 1.23 9.88 13.67
N GLN A 34 2.44 9.74 13.10
CA GLN A 34 3.05 10.86 12.40
C GLN A 34 2.27 11.20 11.12
N VAL A 35 2.36 12.45 10.69
CA VAL A 35 1.76 12.91 9.44
C VAL A 35 2.54 12.34 8.27
N SER A 36 1.84 11.69 7.34
CA SER A 36 2.41 11.20 6.09
C SER A 36 2.26 12.20 4.94
N ASN A 37 2.99 11.97 3.85
CA ASN A 37 2.83 12.72 2.61
C ASN A 37 2.70 11.75 1.43
N PRO A 38 1.48 11.29 1.09
CA PRO A 38 1.25 10.31 0.02
C PRO A 38 1.84 10.75 -1.33
N ARG A 39 1.74 12.04 -1.65
CA ARG A 39 2.29 12.62 -2.88
C ARG A 39 3.82 12.58 -2.92
N LEU A 40 4.48 12.84 -1.79
CA LEU A 40 5.92 12.72 -1.71
C LEU A 40 6.36 11.25 -1.80
N ALA A 41 5.68 10.36 -1.09
CA ALA A 41 6.00 8.94 -1.08
C ALA A 41 5.90 8.31 -2.48
N VAL A 42 4.84 8.62 -3.25
CA VAL A 42 4.71 8.14 -4.63
C VAL A 42 5.80 8.74 -5.54
N LYS A 43 6.14 10.02 -5.38
CA LYS A 43 7.21 10.66 -6.16
C LYS A 43 8.58 10.04 -5.85
N GLN A 44 8.88 9.73 -4.60
CA GLN A 44 10.12 9.06 -4.20
C GLN A 44 10.24 7.67 -4.86
N GLY A 45 9.15 6.90 -4.85
CA GLY A 45 9.10 5.60 -5.55
C GLY A 45 9.31 5.75 -7.05
N LEU A 46 8.59 6.67 -7.70
CA LEU A 46 8.70 6.92 -9.15
C LEU A 46 10.10 7.39 -9.56
N LEU A 47 10.75 8.25 -8.76
CA LEU A 47 12.12 8.68 -9.00
C LEU A 47 13.09 7.49 -8.98
N LYS A 48 12.95 6.60 -8.00
CA LYS A 48 13.76 5.38 -7.91
C LYS A 48 13.55 4.47 -9.12
N MET A 49 12.29 4.19 -9.47
CA MET A 49 11.94 3.36 -10.63
C MET A 49 12.54 3.94 -11.92
N LYS A 50 12.35 5.23 -12.15
CA LYS A 50 12.84 5.90 -13.37
C LYS A 50 14.36 5.93 -13.44
N ALA A 51 15.04 6.15 -12.32
CA ALA A 51 16.50 6.13 -12.28
C ALA A 51 17.08 4.76 -12.69
N LEU A 52 16.49 3.66 -12.22
CA LEU A 52 16.92 2.31 -12.62
C LEU A 52 16.59 2.00 -14.08
N ALA A 53 15.40 2.40 -14.53
CA ALA A 53 15.02 2.27 -15.95
C ALA A 53 16.01 3.02 -16.86
N ASP A 54 16.37 4.25 -16.51
CA ASP A 54 17.30 5.10 -17.26
C ASP A 54 18.74 4.56 -17.26
N ALA A 55 19.12 3.84 -16.19
CA ALA A 55 20.39 3.15 -16.09
C ALA A 55 20.42 1.79 -16.84
N GLY A 56 19.32 1.41 -17.51
CA GLY A 56 19.23 0.21 -18.35
C GLY A 56 18.72 -1.05 -17.64
N PHE A 57 18.22 -0.95 -16.40
CA PHE A 57 17.61 -2.07 -15.70
C PHE A 57 16.11 -2.18 -16.06
N PRO A 58 15.60 -3.33 -16.54
CA PRO A 58 14.18 -3.48 -16.84
C PRO A 58 13.31 -3.18 -15.60
N GLN A 59 12.39 -2.24 -15.76
CA GLN A 59 11.55 -1.72 -14.68
C GLN A 59 10.08 -1.66 -15.12
N ALA A 60 9.20 -2.09 -14.23
CA ALA A 60 7.75 -2.07 -14.37
C ALA A 60 7.10 -1.60 -13.06
N VAL A 61 5.78 -1.39 -13.10
CA VAL A 61 4.98 -0.86 -11.99
C VAL A 61 3.76 -1.75 -11.74
N ILE A 62 3.41 -1.91 -10.45
CA ILE A 62 2.18 -2.54 -9.96
C ILE A 62 1.33 -1.45 -9.29
N PRO A 63 0.04 -1.31 -9.65
CA PRO A 63 -0.82 -0.23 -9.14
C PRO A 63 -1.17 -0.41 -7.65
N PRO A 64 -1.59 0.67 -6.96
CA PRO A 64 -2.13 0.55 -5.60
C PRO A 64 -3.50 -0.13 -5.61
N HIS A 65 -3.94 -0.59 -4.44
CA HIS A 65 -5.27 -1.19 -4.26
C HIS A 65 -6.33 -0.13 -3.95
N GLU A 66 -7.61 -0.49 -4.08
CA GLU A 66 -8.74 0.29 -3.57
C GLU A 66 -8.61 0.55 -2.07
N ARG A 67 -8.59 1.82 -1.67
CA ARG A 67 -8.53 2.25 -0.27
C ARG A 67 -9.32 3.55 -0.08
N PRO A 68 -10.14 3.71 0.97
CA PRO A 68 -10.53 2.70 1.99
C PRO A 68 -11.28 1.51 1.38
N PHE A 69 -10.99 0.29 1.84
CA PHE A 69 -11.62 -0.92 1.30
C PHE A 69 -12.95 -1.22 2.00
N ILE A 70 -14.04 -0.64 1.50
CA ILE A 70 -15.39 -0.73 2.07
C ILE A 70 -15.93 -2.16 2.17
N PRO A 71 -15.68 -3.08 1.21
CA PRO A 71 -16.19 -4.45 1.31
C PRO A 71 -15.76 -5.17 2.61
N ALA A 72 -14.54 -4.93 3.11
CA ALA A 72 -14.10 -5.50 4.38
C ALA A 72 -14.85 -4.91 5.59
N LEU A 73 -15.20 -3.63 5.56
CA LEU A 73 -16.03 -3.01 6.61
C LEU A 73 -17.45 -3.60 6.59
N ARG A 74 -18.00 -3.90 5.41
CA ARG A 74 -19.28 -4.62 5.30
C ARG A 74 -19.21 -6.01 5.95
N GLN A 75 -18.14 -6.75 5.72
CA GLN A 75 -17.90 -8.05 6.36
C GLN A 75 -17.78 -7.96 7.88
N LEU A 76 -17.30 -6.82 8.41
CA LEU A 76 -17.25 -6.53 9.85
C LEU A 76 -18.60 -6.07 10.43
N GLY A 77 -19.68 -6.08 9.64
CA GLY A 77 -21.04 -5.79 10.09
C GLY A 77 -21.53 -4.36 9.87
N PHE A 78 -20.73 -3.48 9.25
CA PHE A 78 -21.18 -2.13 8.93
C PHE A 78 -22.07 -2.12 7.67
N THR A 79 -23.24 -1.50 7.75
CA THR A 79 -24.24 -1.48 6.67
C THR A 79 -24.61 -0.05 6.26
N GLY A 80 -25.15 0.10 5.04
CA GLY A 80 -25.53 1.40 4.44
C GLY A 80 -24.79 1.67 3.13
N SER A 81 -24.86 2.92 2.66
CA SER A 81 -23.97 3.42 1.59
C SER A 81 -22.52 3.45 2.06
N ASP A 82 -21.58 3.57 1.13
CA ASP A 82 -20.14 3.59 1.46
C ASP A 82 -19.80 4.75 2.40
N GLU A 83 -20.36 5.94 2.16
CA GLU A 83 -20.21 7.12 3.02
C GLU A 83 -20.79 6.90 4.42
N GLN A 84 -21.97 6.28 4.52
CA GLN A 84 -22.58 5.95 5.81
C GLN A 84 -21.75 4.93 6.59
N ILE A 85 -21.16 3.96 5.89
CA ILE A 85 -20.25 2.99 6.49
C ILE A 85 -19.00 3.70 7.02
N LEU A 86 -18.40 4.59 6.22
CA LEU A 86 -17.23 5.36 6.65
C LEU A 86 -17.53 6.22 7.89
N ASP A 87 -18.67 6.93 7.93
CA ASP A 87 -19.07 7.72 9.09
C ASP A 87 -19.29 6.85 10.33
N LYS A 88 -20.00 5.71 10.19
CA LYS A 88 -20.22 4.77 11.30
C LYS A 88 -18.90 4.22 11.83
N VAL A 89 -18.00 3.79 10.96
CA VAL A 89 -16.69 3.23 11.36
C VAL A 89 -15.83 4.29 12.02
N ALA A 90 -15.79 5.50 11.47
CA ALA A 90 -15.03 6.61 12.04
C ALA A 90 -15.47 6.95 13.47
N ARG A 91 -16.78 6.89 13.76
CA ARG A 91 -17.33 7.18 15.09
C ARG A 91 -17.23 6.00 16.06
N GLN A 92 -17.51 4.79 15.59
CA GLN A 92 -17.68 3.61 16.46
C GLN A 92 -16.39 2.80 16.64
N ALA A 93 -15.59 2.68 15.58
CA ALA A 93 -14.40 1.84 15.57
C ALA A 93 -13.31 2.36 14.61
N PRO A 94 -12.75 3.57 14.86
CA PRO A 94 -11.84 4.24 13.94
C PRO A 94 -10.55 3.45 13.66
N ARG A 95 -10.17 2.52 14.55
CA ARG A 95 -9.04 1.61 14.31
C ARG A 95 -9.23 0.75 13.05
N TRP A 96 -10.46 0.32 12.75
CA TRP A 96 -10.74 -0.44 11.53
C TRP A 96 -10.59 0.40 10.27
N LEU A 97 -10.90 1.70 10.34
CA LEU A 97 -10.70 2.61 9.20
C LEU A 97 -9.23 2.63 8.77
N SER A 98 -8.30 2.68 9.73
CA SER A 98 -6.87 2.60 9.42
C SER A 98 -6.49 1.25 8.82
N SER A 99 -6.96 0.14 9.40
CA SER A 99 -6.69 -1.21 8.89
C SER A 99 -7.11 -1.40 7.44
N VAL A 100 -8.26 -0.86 7.02
CA VAL A 100 -8.76 -0.96 5.64
C VAL A 100 -8.26 0.15 4.72
N SER A 101 -7.51 1.13 5.24
CA SER A 101 -6.97 2.27 4.48
C SER A 101 -5.46 2.22 4.32
N SER A 102 -4.79 1.15 4.77
CA SER A 102 -3.33 1.03 4.63
C SER A 102 -2.90 0.93 3.17
N ALA A 103 -1.90 1.72 2.77
CA ALA A 103 -1.24 1.62 1.48
C ALA A 103 -0.16 0.51 1.45
N SER A 104 -0.21 -0.45 2.37
CA SER A 104 0.76 -1.56 2.46
C SER A 104 0.98 -2.37 1.18
N PRO A 105 0.04 -2.50 0.21
CA PRO A 105 0.33 -3.19 -1.05
C PRO A 105 1.47 -2.59 -1.88
N MET A 106 1.95 -1.38 -1.55
CA MET A 106 3.16 -0.82 -2.17
C MET A 106 4.42 -1.69 -1.94
N TRP A 107 4.43 -2.53 -0.90
CA TRP A 107 5.52 -3.48 -0.64
C TRP A 107 5.33 -4.78 -1.43
N VAL A 108 5.56 -4.69 -2.75
CA VAL A 108 5.35 -5.82 -3.69
C VAL A 108 6.35 -6.97 -3.52
N ALA A 109 7.42 -6.78 -2.75
CA ALA A 109 8.27 -7.87 -2.29
C ALA A 109 7.49 -8.92 -1.46
N ASN A 110 6.34 -8.54 -0.88
CA ASN A 110 5.45 -9.44 -0.17
C ASN A 110 4.28 -9.95 -1.05
N ALA A 111 4.19 -9.54 -2.32
CA ALA A 111 3.03 -9.83 -3.16
C ALA A 111 2.95 -11.30 -3.58
N ALA A 112 4.08 -11.91 -3.94
CA ALA A 112 4.15 -13.29 -4.42
C ALA A 112 5.57 -13.85 -4.33
N THR A 113 5.71 -15.15 -4.57
CA THR A 113 6.99 -15.80 -4.88
C THR A 113 7.01 -16.11 -6.38
N VAL A 114 8.12 -15.81 -7.05
CA VAL A 114 8.26 -16.00 -8.50
C VAL A 114 9.11 -17.23 -8.78
N CYS A 115 8.69 -18.05 -9.75
CA CYS A 115 9.47 -19.17 -10.27
C CYS A 115 9.71 -18.95 -11.77
N PRO A 116 10.93 -18.58 -12.19
CA PRO A 116 11.28 -18.51 -13.61
C PRO A 116 11.06 -19.85 -14.31
N SER A 117 10.91 -19.82 -15.64
CA SER A 117 10.68 -21.03 -16.45
C SER A 117 11.94 -21.85 -16.77
N ALA A 118 13.12 -21.35 -16.42
CA ALA A 118 14.41 -21.96 -16.75
C ALA A 118 14.78 -23.08 -15.77
#